data_AF-A0A850C191-F1
#
_entry.id   AF-A0A850C191-F1
#
_cell.length_a   1.000
_cell.length_b   1.000
_cell.length_c   1.000
_cell.angle_alpha   90.00
_cell.angle_beta   90.00
_cell.angle_gamma   90.00
#
_symmetry.space_group_name_H-M   'P 1'
#
loop_
_entity.id
_entity.type
_entity.pdbx_description
1 polymer ?
#
loop_
_entity_poly.entity_id
_entity_poly.type
_entity_poly.pdbx_seq_one_letter_code
_entity_poly.pdbx_strand_id
1 'polypeptide(L)'
;MGQPTKRDQRMRELLESILAEVAVIRRVMPVHELRITQVKERTGWDRLLAPALEEVDTVNAGMDAISAQVRAGLEAIKSKDDGAR
;
A
#
# COMPACT_ATOMS: atom_id res chain seq x y z
N MET A 1 3.63 20.79 -28.37
CA MET A 1 3.34 19.44 -27.81
C MET A 1 4.46 19.08 -26.85
N GLY A 2 4.26 19.29 -25.53
CA GLY A 2 5.19 18.75 -24.53
C GLY A 2 4.97 17.25 -24.39
N GLN A 3 5.81 16.43 -25.02
CA GLN A 3 5.80 14.99 -24.77
C GLN A 3 6.23 14.74 -23.31
N PRO A 4 5.59 13.80 -22.59
CA PRO A 4 6.12 13.34 -21.32
C PRO A 4 7.57 12.91 -21.54
N THR A 5 8.47 13.37 -20.68
CA THR A 5 9.87 12.95 -20.82
C THR A 5 9.93 11.43 -20.57
N LYS A 6 10.84 10.70 -21.25
CA LYS A 6 11.04 9.26 -21.01
C LYS A 6 11.24 8.94 -19.52
N ARG A 7 11.75 9.91 -18.75
CA ARG A 7 11.92 9.86 -17.30
C ARG A 7 10.57 9.86 -16.55
N ASP A 8 9.64 10.73 -16.92
CA ASP A 8 8.33 10.85 -16.27
C ASP A 8 7.46 9.62 -16.54
N GLN A 9 7.52 9.08 -17.76
CA GLN A 9 6.85 7.83 -18.09
C GLN A 9 7.40 6.66 -17.27
N ARG A 10 8.73 6.56 -17.15
CA ARG A 10 9.37 5.52 -16.32
C ARG A 10 9.02 5.68 -14.84
N MET A 11 8.95 6.91 -14.33
CA MET A 11 8.56 7.18 -12.95
C MET A 11 7.10 6.77 -12.69
N ARG A 12 6.19 7.05 -13.64
CA ARG A 12 4.80 6.62 -13.56
C ARG A 12 4.69 5.10 -13.45
N GLU A 13 5.38 4.35 -14.32
CA GLU A 13 5.39 2.88 -14.28
C GLU A 13 5.87 2.34 -12.93
N LEU A 14 6.93 2.92 -12.36
CA LEU A 14 7.46 2.51 -11.05
C LEU A 14 6.46 2.78 -9.92
N LEU A 15 5.83 3.95 -9.91
CA LEU A 15 4.81 4.30 -8.93
C LEU A 15 3.57 3.40 -9.06
N GLU A 16 3.14 3.09 -10.27
CA GLU A 16 2.04 2.15 -10.54
C GLU A 16 2.38 0.73 -10.07
N SER A 17 3.62 0.27 -10.27
CA SER A 17 4.11 -1.02 -9.74
C SER A 17 4.01 -1.08 -8.22
N ILE A 18 4.40 0.00 -7.52
CA ILE A 18 4.29 0.08 -6.06
C ILE A 18 2.82 -0.03 -5.62
N LEU A 19 1.88 0.64 -6.31
CA LEU A 19 0.45 0.51 -5.99
C LEU A 19 -0.07 -0.92 -6.18
N ALA A 20 0.42 -1.63 -7.21
CA ALA A 20 0.04 -3.02 -7.44
C ALA A 20 0.55 -3.94 -6.32
N GLU A 21 1.79 -3.75 -5.87
CA GLU A 21 2.36 -4.50 -4.74
C GLU A 21 1.60 -4.22 -3.43
N VAL A 22 1.29 -2.96 -3.15
CA VAL A 22 0.48 -2.57 -1.98
C VAL A 22 -0.91 -3.20 -2.03
N ALA A 23 -1.52 -3.29 -3.21
CA ALA A 23 -2.83 -3.94 -3.38
C ALA A 23 -2.77 -5.45 -3.08
N VAL A 24 -1.68 -6.13 -3.43
CA VAL A 24 -1.47 -7.54 -3.08
C VAL A 24 -1.38 -7.70 -1.56
N ILE A 25 -0.58 -6.86 -0.89
CA ILE A 25 -0.43 -6.90 0.57
C ILE A 25 -1.79 -6.68 1.25
N ARG A 26 -2.52 -5.63 0.86
CA ARG A 26 -3.85 -5.32 1.40
C ARG A 26 -4.88 -6.45 1.20
N ARG A 27 -4.72 -7.28 0.17
CA ARG A 27 -5.60 -8.44 -0.06
C ARG A 27 -5.29 -9.59 0.89
N VAL A 28 -4.02 -9.79 1.26
CA VAL A 28 -3.60 -10.94 2.08
C VAL A 28 -3.66 -10.65 3.58
N MET A 29 -3.43 -9.40 4.02
CA MET A 29 -3.42 -9.04 5.44
C MET A 29 -4.71 -9.41 6.20
N PRO A 30 -5.93 -9.19 5.66
CA PRO A 30 -7.16 -9.60 6.34
C PRO A 30 -7.26 -11.11 6.57
N VAL A 31 -6.64 -11.92 5.70
CA VAL A 31 -6.59 -13.38 5.88
C VAL A 31 -5.69 -13.75 7.05
N HIS A 32 -4.57 -13.04 7.23
CA HIS A 32 -3.67 -13.24 8.36
C HIS A 32 -4.33 -12.82 9.67
N GLU A 33 -4.97 -11.64 9.70
CA GLU A 33 -5.73 -11.15 10.85
C GLU A 33 -6.81 -12.15 11.29
N LEU A 34 -7.61 -12.66 10.34
CA LEU A 34 -8.65 -13.64 10.62
C LEU A 34 -8.06 -14.92 11.22
N ARG A 35 -6.95 -15.43 10.66
CA ARG A 35 -6.30 -16.65 11.16
C ARG A 35 -5.74 -16.47 12.57
N ILE A 36 -5.11 -15.32 12.86
CA ILE A 36 -4.58 -15.00 14.18
C ILE A 36 -5.74 -14.93 15.20
N THR A 37 -6.83 -14.25 14.84
CA THR A 37 -8.03 -14.14 15.68
C THR A 37 -8.65 -15.51 15.96
N GLN A 38 -8.77 -16.37 14.94
CA GLN A 38 -9.29 -17.74 15.13
C GLN A 38 -8.42 -18.59 16.07
N VAL A 39 -7.09 -18.46 15.98
CA VAL A 39 -6.20 -19.18 16.91
C VAL A 39 -6.36 -18.62 18.32
N LYS A 40 -6.37 -17.29 18.47
CA LYS A 40 -6.58 -16.59 19.74
C LYS A 40 -7.88 -17.06 20.44
N GLU A 41 -8.99 -17.10 19.72
CA GLU A 41 -10.28 -17.56 20.23
C GLU A 41 -10.27 -19.03 20.65
N ARG A 42 -9.54 -19.90 19.94
CA ARG A 42 -9.50 -21.34 20.21
C ARG A 42 -8.55 -21.72 21.34
N THR A 43 -7.47 -20.97 21.53
CA THR A 43 -6.42 -21.31 22.50
C THR A 43 -6.48 -20.48 23.79
N GLY A 44 -7.18 -19.34 23.78
CA GLY A 44 -7.16 -18.38 24.89
C GLY A 44 -5.80 -17.71 25.09
N TRP A 45 -4.97 -17.66 24.05
CA TRP A 45 -3.62 -17.07 24.09
C TRP A 45 -3.62 -15.57 23.77
N ASP A 46 -4.59 -14.82 24.32
CA ASP A 46 -4.79 -13.41 24.03
C ASP A 46 -3.51 -12.57 24.17
N ARG A 47 -2.79 -12.74 25.28
CA ARG A 47 -1.56 -11.99 25.54
C ARG A 47 -0.41 -12.33 24.59
N LEU A 48 -0.33 -13.58 24.14
CA LEU A 48 0.76 -14.02 23.26
C LEU A 48 0.51 -13.57 21.81
N LEU A 49 -0.76 -13.51 21.41
CA LEU A 49 -1.16 -13.20 20.02
C LEU A 49 -1.53 -11.73 19.80
N ALA A 50 -1.71 -10.93 20.86
CA ALA A 50 -1.96 -9.49 20.73
C ALA A 50 -0.89 -8.75 19.90
N PRO A 51 0.43 -8.99 20.08
CA PRO A 51 1.44 -8.33 19.25
C PRO A 51 1.30 -8.62 17.76
N ALA A 52 0.90 -9.85 17.40
CA ALA A 52 0.72 -10.22 16.00
C ALA A 52 -0.46 -9.46 15.36
N LEU A 53 -1.52 -9.15 16.12
CA LEU A 53 -2.62 -8.32 15.63
C LEU A 53 -2.20 -6.85 15.49
N GLU A 54 -1.42 -6.33 16.44
CA GLU A 54 -0.85 -4.97 16.36
C GLU A 54 0.10 -4.80 15.15
N GLU A 55 0.85 -5.85 14.80
CA GLU A 55 1.68 -5.87 13.60
C GLU A 55 0.84 -5.82 12.32
N VAL A 56 -0.30 -6.53 12.26
CA VAL A 56 -1.23 -6.46 11.12
C VAL A 56 -1.75 -5.02 10.96
N ASP A 57 -2.18 -4.39 12.04
CA ASP A 57 -2.67 -3.01 12.04
C ASP A 57 -1.57 -2.04 11.58
N THR A 58 -0.34 -2.23 12.07
CA THR A 58 0.82 -1.41 11.68
C THR A 58 1.13 -1.54 10.19
N VAL A 59 1.08 -2.76 9.65
CA VAL A 59 1.28 -3.00 8.21
C VAL A 59 0.18 -2.33 7.39
N ASN A 60 -1.08 -2.47 7.79
CA ASN A 60 -2.21 -1.83 7.12
C ASN A 60 -2.05 -0.30 7.09
N ALA A 61 -1.74 0.32 8.23
CA ALA A 61 -1.50 1.76 8.31
C ALA A 61 -0.30 2.20 7.43
N GLY A 62 0.77 1.40 7.39
CA GLY A 62 1.91 1.64 6.51
C GLY A 62 1.52 1.57 5.03
N MET A 63 0.70 0.60 4.63
CA MET A 63 0.20 0.46 3.26
C MET A 63 -0.70 1.64 2.85
N ASP A 64 -1.48 2.18 3.78
CA ASP A 64 -2.31 3.37 3.58
C ASP A 64 -1.44 4.61 3.31
N ALA A 65 -0.42 4.82 4.13
CA ALA A 65 0.52 5.92 3.98
C ALA A 65 1.29 5.84 2.65
N ILE A 66 1.79 4.66 2.28
CA ILE A 66 2.48 4.45 1.00
C ILE A 66 1.52 4.74 -0.16
N SER A 67 0.30 4.19 -0.13
CA SER A 67 -0.70 4.43 -1.18
C SER A 67 -1.00 5.92 -1.37
N ALA A 68 -1.14 6.67 -0.28
CA ALA A 68 -1.40 8.10 -0.32
C ALA A 68 -0.22 8.87 -0.95
N GLN A 69 1.01 8.58 -0.53
CA GLN A 69 2.22 9.24 -1.06
C GLN A 69 2.44 8.92 -2.54
N VAL A 70 2.24 7.67 -2.95
CA VAL A 70 2.41 7.24 -4.34
C VAL A 70 1.35 7.87 -5.25
N ARG A 71 0.09 7.94 -4.81
CA ARG A 71 -0.98 8.66 -5.53
C ARG A 71 -0.67 10.14 -5.67
N ALA A 72 -0.19 10.79 -4.61
CA ALA A 72 0.25 12.19 -4.67
C ALA A 72 1.39 12.39 -5.69
N GLY A 73 2.34 11.46 -5.74
CA GLY A 73 3.41 11.45 -6.76
C GLY A 73 2.87 11.33 -8.19
N LEU A 74 1.90 10.44 -8.43
CA LEU A 74 1.27 10.27 -9.74
C LEU A 74 0.50 11.53 -10.18
N GLU A 75 -0.26 12.16 -9.29
CA GLU A 75 -0.98 13.41 -9.58
C GLU A 75 -0.02 14.57 -9.87
N ALA A 76 1.12 14.62 -9.18
CA ALA A 76 2.15 15.63 -9.44
C ALA A 76 2.78 15.45 -10.83
N ILE A 77 2.98 14.21 -11.30
CA ILE A 77 3.47 13.93 -12.66
C ILE A 77 2.41 14.36 -13.69
N LYS A 78 1.15 13.97 -13.48
CA LYS A 78 0.04 14.32 -14.38
C LYS A 78 -0.13 15.85 -14.52
N SER A 79 -0.08 16.57 -13.42
CA SER A 79 -0.21 18.04 -13.41
C SER A 79 0.92 18.74 -14.17
N LYS A 80 2.13 18.17 -14.18
CA LYS A 80 3.25 18.69 -15.00
C LYS A 80 3.04 18.45 -16.49
N ASP A 81 2.50 17.29 -16.84
CA ASP A 81 2.15 16.95 -18.24
C ASP A 81 1.04 17.87 -18.78
N ASP A 82 0.07 18.26 -17.94
CA ASP A 82 -1.05 19.12 -18.30
C ASP A 82 -0.66 20.61 -18.37
N GLY A 83 0.21 21.09 -17.48
CA GLY A 83 0.70 22.48 -17.49
C GLY A 83 1.74 22.79 -18.59
N ALA A 84 2.26 21.78 -19.27
CA ALA A 84 3.18 21.91 -20.41
C ALA A 84 2.45 21.94 -21.78
N ARG A 85 1.11 21.97 -21.78
CA ARG A 85 0.25 22.04 -22.97
C ARG A 85 -0.34 23.43 -23.14
#